data_AF-A0A238ZKU8-F1
#
_entry.id   AF-A0A238ZKU8-F1
#
_cell.length_a   1.000
_cell.length_b   1.000
_cell.length_c   1.000
_cell.angle_alpha   90.00
_cell.angle_beta   90.00
_cell.angle_gamma   90.00
#
_symmetry.space_group_name_H-M   'P 1'
#
loop_
_entity.id
_entity.type
_entity.pdbx_description
1 polymer ?
#
loop_
_entity_poly.entity_id
_entity_poly.type
_entity_poly.pdbx_seq_one_letter_code
_entity_poly.pdbx_strand_id
1 'polypeptide(L)'
;MNTKPLIFSSLLLALGATGGYWLASKDHSPQMPGPAATAEKKALYWYDPMFPQQRFDQPGKSPFMDMQLVPRYEEDGGDIAGISIDSSVTQNLGMRLATVTLGSLDREIQAAGILTLNNRDVAVVQARNTGFVERVYARANQDVIAAGAPLADILVPDWISAQEDYLALRNSGEPNLVAAAKQRMRLVGMPASLVDKVERSAKLQPLWTVTSPIAGMIEQLDVRQGMTVSSGMSLARINGLDSIWLDVAIPEAQAAHLATGQAVEAYLPGLAGEAINGRISAILPQADLQSRTLRVRVELDNPQGKLRPGQSANVRLAQIATEPRLVVPSEAVIRSGHRALVMLATGNGRYQPTQVMLGQENGQQVEIIQGLEAGQQVVVSGQFLLDSEASLRGIEITSLDDPQTQAPKRALHQAEGEIISLDTDSITLAHGPFKTLSMPGMTMQFPVANARLLAGLKAGDRVRIAVSESDNGLLIEQVHPMEKAVQP
;
A
#
# COMPACT_ATOMS: atom_id res chain seq x y z
N MET A 1 12.08 -85.33 -51.74
CA MET A 1 11.42 -84.04 -52.05
C MET A 1 11.33 -83.25 -50.75
N ASN A 2 11.76 -82.00 -50.61
CA ASN A 2 12.78 -81.20 -51.28
C ASN A 2 13.09 -80.09 -50.27
N THR A 3 14.32 -80.00 -49.79
CA THR A 3 14.76 -78.95 -48.85
C THR A 3 15.33 -77.76 -49.64
N LYS A 4 15.09 -76.53 -49.12
CA LYS A 4 15.50 -75.18 -49.58
C LYS A 4 14.36 -74.37 -50.23
N PRO A 5 14.17 -73.07 -49.88
CA PRO A 5 15.26 -72.10 -49.66
C PRO A 5 15.06 -71.15 -48.45
N LEU A 6 15.89 -71.36 -47.42
CA LEU A 6 16.19 -70.37 -46.36
C LEU A 6 17.46 -69.55 -46.70
N ILE A 7 17.90 -69.59 -47.96
CA ILE A 7 19.17 -69.00 -48.45
C ILE A 7 18.95 -67.65 -49.14
N PHE A 8 17.70 -67.26 -49.44
CA PHE A 8 17.43 -66.02 -50.20
C PHE A 8 17.32 -64.76 -49.35
N SER A 9 17.06 -64.86 -48.04
CA SER A 9 16.90 -63.69 -47.16
C SER A 9 18.21 -63.17 -46.58
N SER A 10 19.24 -64.01 -46.42
CA SER A 10 20.57 -63.58 -45.95
C SER A 10 21.43 -62.95 -47.05
N LEU A 11 21.17 -63.28 -48.33
CA LEU A 11 21.90 -62.70 -49.46
C LEU A 11 21.48 -61.25 -49.77
N LEU A 12 20.22 -60.89 -49.50
CA LEU A 12 19.69 -59.53 -49.72
C LEU A 12 20.19 -58.51 -48.69
N LEU A 13 20.42 -58.93 -47.43
CA LEU A 13 20.99 -58.08 -46.40
C LEU A 13 22.51 -57.85 -46.58
N ALA A 14 23.24 -58.85 -47.09
CA ALA A 14 24.67 -58.71 -47.38
C ALA A 14 24.95 -57.82 -48.61
N LEU A 15 24.09 -57.85 -49.63
CA LEU A 15 24.18 -56.97 -50.81
C LEU A 15 23.77 -55.52 -50.48
N GLY A 16 22.81 -55.30 -49.58
CA GLY A 16 22.44 -53.96 -49.11
C GLY A 16 23.54 -53.28 -48.28
N ALA A 17 24.23 -54.03 -47.40
CA ALA A 17 25.29 -53.49 -46.57
C ALA A 17 26.60 -53.20 -47.35
N THR A 18 26.89 -53.98 -48.40
CA THR A 18 28.09 -53.77 -49.24
C THR A 18 27.88 -52.68 -50.30
N GLY A 19 26.67 -52.50 -50.83
CA GLY A 19 26.33 -51.41 -51.73
C GLY A 19 26.31 -50.03 -51.06
N GLY A 20 25.85 -49.96 -49.80
CA GLY A 20 25.80 -48.71 -49.03
C GLY A 20 27.19 -48.18 -48.63
N TYR A 21 28.14 -49.06 -48.33
CA TYR A 21 29.49 -48.65 -47.92
C TYR A 21 30.33 -48.14 -49.12
N TRP A 22 30.11 -48.67 -50.33
CA TRP A 22 30.84 -48.25 -51.53
C TRP A 22 30.35 -46.91 -52.12
N LEU A 23 29.06 -46.59 -51.93
CA LEU A 23 28.49 -45.28 -52.30
C LEU A 23 28.81 -44.18 -51.29
N ALA A 24 29.05 -44.52 -50.02
CA ALA A 24 29.48 -43.59 -48.99
C ALA A 24 30.98 -43.26 -49.02
N SER A 25 31.81 -44.07 -49.72
CA SER A 25 33.26 -43.89 -49.79
C SER A 25 33.74 -43.19 -51.08
N LYS A 26 32.85 -42.64 -51.90
CA LYS A 26 33.22 -42.08 -53.23
C LYS A 26 33.01 -40.59 -53.44
N ASP A 27 32.57 -39.86 -52.43
CA ASP A 27 32.66 -38.40 -52.41
C ASP A 27 33.10 -37.97 -51.00
N HIS A 28 33.87 -36.89 -50.89
CA HIS A 28 34.67 -36.40 -49.75
C HIS A 28 36.17 -36.68 -49.82
N SER A 29 36.80 -36.28 -50.93
CA SER A 29 38.13 -35.67 -50.84
C SER A 29 37.98 -34.31 -50.14
N PRO A 30 38.65 -34.03 -49.02
CA PRO A 30 38.69 -32.68 -48.47
C PRO A 30 39.53 -31.81 -49.40
N GLN A 31 38.84 -31.06 -50.25
CA GLN A 31 39.43 -29.99 -51.03
C GLN A 31 39.84 -28.89 -50.05
N MET A 32 41.15 -28.68 -49.90
CA MET A 32 41.69 -27.55 -49.14
C MET A 32 41.07 -26.26 -49.71
N PRO A 33 40.46 -25.39 -48.87
CA PRO A 33 40.21 -24.04 -49.28
C PRO A 33 41.56 -23.39 -49.56
N GLY A 34 41.76 -22.91 -50.80
CA GLY A 34 42.84 -21.97 -51.08
C GLY A 34 42.71 -20.75 -50.15
N PRO A 35 43.80 -20.03 -49.85
CA PRO A 35 43.75 -18.88 -48.97
C PRO A 35 42.77 -17.85 -49.56
N ALA A 36 41.56 -17.81 -49.00
CA ALA A 36 40.66 -16.70 -49.16
C ALA A 36 41.39 -15.50 -48.58
N ALA A 37 41.62 -14.49 -49.41
CA ALA A 37 42.13 -13.21 -48.97
C ALA A 37 41.26 -12.73 -47.80
N THR A 38 41.85 -12.69 -46.61
CA THR A 38 41.33 -11.96 -45.46
C THR A 38 41.15 -10.51 -45.89
N ALA A 39 39.93 -10.14 -46.22
CA ALA A 39 39.50 -8.76 -46.08
C ALA A 39 39.69 -8.43 -44.60
N GLU A 40 40.72 -7.66 -44.28
CA GLU A 40 40.99 -7.16 -42.93
C GLU A 40 39.77 -6.36 -42.46
N LYS A 41 38.86 -7.00 -41.74
CA LYS A 41 37.87 -6.29 -40.93
C LYS A 41 38.69 -5.54 -39.88
N LYS A 42 38.57 -4.21 -39.86
CA LYS A 42 39.28 -3.34 -38.92
C LYS A 42 38.70 -3.60 -37.51
N ALA A 43 39.51 -4.11 -36.59
CA ALA A 43 39.10 -4.28 -35.20
C ALA A 43 38.86 -2.90 -34.56
N LEU A 44 37.72 -2.71 -33.89
CA LEU A 44 37.31 -1.41 -33.32
C LEU A 44 38.12 -1.09 -32.06
N TYR A 45 38.33 -2.10 -31.21
CA TYR A 45 39.22 -2.09 -30.06
C TYR A 45 39.56 -3.52 -29.65
N TRP A 46 40.59 -3.65 -28.83
CA TRP A 46 41.09 -4.89 -28.24
C TRP A 46 40.75 -4.88 -26.75
N TYR A 47 40.38 -6.03 -26.17
CA TYR A 47 40.06 -6.11 -24.74
C TYR A 47 40.60 -7.38 -24.10
N ASP A 48 40.76 -7.36 -22.78
CA ASP A 48 41.13 -8.52 -21.97
C ASP A 48 39.84 -9.27 -21.57
N PRO A 49 39.70 -10.57 -21.87
CA PRO A 49 38.53 -11.36 -21.48
C PRO A 49 38.23 -11.36 -19.97
N MET A 50 39.21 -11.08 -19.12
CA MET A 50 39.03 -11.01 -17.66
C MET A 50 38.71 -9.60 -17.15
N PHE A 51 38.97 -8.56 -17.93
CA PHE A 51 38.59 -7.17 -17.65
C PHE A 51 37.95 -6.51 -18.87
N PRO A 52 36.76 -6.98 -19.31
CA PRO A 52 36.13 -6.53 -20.56
C PRO A 52 35.71 -5.05 -20.56
N GLN A 53 35.72 -4.38 -19.40
CA GLN A 53 35.40 -2.96 -19.27
C GLN A 53 36.51 -2.04 -19.83
N GLN A 54 37.76 -2.54 -19.98
CA GLN A 54 38.89 -1.72 -20.42
C GLN A 54 39.21 -1.97 -21.90
N ARG A 55 39.17 -0.90 -22.69
CA ARG A 55 39.37 -0.93 -24.16
C ARG A 55 40.79 -0.50 -24.51
N PHE A 56 41.43 -1.21 -25.44
CA PHE A 56 42.78 -0.94 -25.94
C PHE A 56 42.76 -0.71 -27.45
N ASP A 57 43.49 0.29 -27.93
CA ASP A 57 43.46 0.69 -29.34
C ASP A 57 44.38 -0.16 -30.25
N GLN A 58 45.26 -0.97 -29.66
CA GLN A 58 46.26 -1.75 -30.39
C GLN A 58 46.32 -3.21 -29.90
N PRO A 59 46.64 -4.16 -30.81
CA PRO A 59 46.95 -5.53 -30.42
C PRO A 59 48.16 -5.57 -29.50
N GLY A 60 48.06 -6.27 -28.38
CA GLY A 60 49.14 -6.35 -27.40
C GLY A 60 48.86 -7.36 -26.31
N LYS A 61 49.79 -7.46 -25.36
CA LYS A 61 49.58 -8.19 -24.12
C LYS A 61 48.90 -7.29 -23.09
N SER A 62 47.93 -7.84 -22.37
CA SER A 62 47.23 -7.14 -21.29
C SER A 62 48.22 -6.72 -20.19
N PRO A 63 48.21 -5.45 -19.75
CA PRO A 63 49.06 -4.96 -18.66
C PRO A 63 48.83 -5.67 -17.31
N PHE A 64 47.71 -6.37 -17.17
CA PHE A 64 47.29 -6.97 -15.90
C PHE A 64 47.72 -8.42 -15.74
N MET A 65 47.79 -9.17 -16.84
CA MET A 65 47.96 -10.64 -16.80
C MET A 65 48.85 -11.21 -17.92
N ASP A 66 49.50 -10.36 -18.72
CA ASP A 66 50.48 -10.77 -19.76
C ASP A 66 49.90 -11.73 -20.83
N MET A 67 48.57 -11.78 -20.93
CA MET A 67 47.81 -12.55 -21.93
C MET A 67 47.50 -11.71 -23.17
N GLN A 68 47.34 -12.37 -24.33
CA GLN A 68 47.09 -11.70 -25.60
C GLN A 68 45.68 -11.09 -25.64
N LEU A 69 45.56 -9.80 -25.94
CA LEU A 69 44.28 -9.12 -26.11
C LEU A 69 43.53 -9.68 -27.33
N VAL A 70 42.19 -9.69 -27.27
CA VAL A 70 41.32 -10.25 -28.32
C VAL A 70 40.67 -9.09 -29.13
N PRO A 71 40.63 -9.16 -30.48
CA PRO A 71 40.05 -8.09 -31.30
C PRO A 71 38.52 -8.19 -31.34
N ARG A 72 37.84 -7.06 -31.16
CA ARG A 72 36.39 -6.94 -31.37
C ARG A 72 36.11 -6.28 -32.71
N TYR A 73 35.28 -6.92 -33.53
CA TYR A 73 34.86 -6.43 -34.84
C TYR A 73 33.45 -5.81 -34.76
N GLU A 74 33.15 -4.88 -35.67
CA GLU A 74 31.82 -4.28 -35.81
C GLU A 74 30.81 -5.39 -36.19
N GLU A 75 29.85 -5.68 -35.31
CA GLU A 75 28.66 -6.47 -35.66
C GLU A 75 27.60 -5.52 -36.21
N ASP A 76 26.92 -5.94 -37.28
CA ASP A 76 25.89 -5.18 -37.97
C ASP A 76 24.75 -4.79 -37.01
N GLY A 77 24.68 -3.50 -36.68
CA GLY A 77 23.55 -2.90 -35.96
C GLY A 77 24.00 -1.89 -34.93
N GLY A 78 24.15 -0.64 -35.34
CA GLY A 78 24.37 0.50 -34.45
C GLY A 78 23.21 0.65 -33.46
N ASP A 79 23.41 0.11 -32.27
CA ASP A 79 22.97 0.67 -30.99
C ASP A 79 23.79 -0.03 -29.90
N ILE A 80 24.74 0.70 -29.33
CA ILE A 80 25.79 0.17 -28.45
C ILE A 80 25.26 -0.19 -27.04
N ALA A 81 23.94 -0.07 -26.83
CA ALA A 81 23.30 -0.10 -25.53
C ALA A 81 22.48 -1.38 -25.24
N GLY A 82 22.48 -2.41 -26.10
CA GLY A 82 21.65 -3.60 -25.92
C GLY A 82 22.30 -4.94 -26.31
N ILE A 83 21.81 -6.03 -25.72
CA ILE A 83 22.15 -7.43 -26.02
C ILE A 83 21.14 -7.96 -27.02
N SER A 84 21.57 -8.50 -28.15
CA SER A 84 20.72 -9.30 -29.04
C SER A 84 20.89 -10.78 -28.71
N ILE A 85 19.79 -11.50 -28.51
CA ILE A 85 19.79 -12.95 -28.29
C ILE A 85 18.87 -13.61 -29.30
N ASP A 86 19.33 -14.73 -29.86
CA ASP A 86 18.54 -15.53 -30.77
C ASP A 86 17.21 -15.98 -30.16
N SER A 87 16.15 -15.94 -30.98
CA SER A 87 14.79 -16.32 -30.56
C SER A 87 14.70 -17.78 -30.11
N SER A 88 15.50 -18.68 -30.68
CA SER A 88 15.58 -20.08 -30.25
C SER A 88 16.14 -20.24 -28.85
N VAL A 89 17.15 -19.44 -28.47
CA VAL A 89 17.78 -19.46 -27.14
C VAL A 89 16.82 -18.88 -26.11
N THR A 90 16.18 -17.74 -26.40
CA THR A 90 15.19 -17.14 -25.49
C THR A 90 13.99 -18.07 -25.23
N GLN A 91 13.52 -18.78 -26.26
CA GLN A 91 12.44 -19.77 -26.14
C GLN A 91 12.87 -21.00 -25.33
N ASN A 92 14.07 -21.53 -25.57
CA ASN A 92 14.60 -22.69 -24.83
C ASN A 92 14.85 -22.38 -23.35
N LEU A 93 15.19 -21.13 -23.04
CA LEU A 93 15.38 -20.65 -21.67
C LEU A 93 14.06 -20.32 -20.95
N GLY A 94 12.91 -20.36 -21.64
CA GLY A 94 11.61 -20.07 -21.06
C GLY A 94 11.47 -18.62 -20.60
N MET A 95 12.10 -17.68 -21.30
CA MET A 95 12.07 -16.28 -20.89
C MET A 95 10.65 -15.72 -20.91
N ARG A 96 10.28 -15.03 -19.83
CA ARG A 96 8.96 -14.40 -19.67
C ARG A 96 9.13 -12.90 -19.61
N LEU A 97 8.19 -12.19 -20.23
CA LEU A 97 8.10 -10.74 -20.21
C LEU A 97 6.87 -10.32 -19.39
N ALA A 98 6.98 -9.19 -18.71
CA ALA A 98 5.86 -8.52 -18.08
C ALA A 98 5.81 -7.06 -18.55
N THR A 99 4.61 -6.51 -18.61
CA THR A 99 4.41 -5.11 -18.97
C THR A 99 4.46 -4.23 -17.72
N VAL A 100 5.18 -3.11 -17.82
CA VAL A 100 5.17 -2.05 -16.79
C VAL A 100 3.78 -1.42 -16.80
N THR A 101 3.07 -1.50 -15.68
CA THR A 101 1.69 -0.99 -15.58
C THR A 101 1.58 0.07 -14.49
N LEU A 102 0.61 0.97 -14.64
CA LEU A 102 0.19 1.84 -13.57
C LEU A 102 -0.76 1.07 -12.66
N GLY A 103 -0.35 0.86 -11.41
CA GLY A 103 -1.12 0.11 -10.42
C GLY A 103 -1.01 0.73 -9.04
N SER A 104 -1.97 0.42 -8.18
CA SER A 104 -1.88 0.68 -6.75
C SER A 104 -1.27 -0.54 -6.06
N LEU A 105 -0.21 -0.33 -5.28
CA LEU A 105 0.28 -1.36 -4.37
C LEU A 105 -0.63 -1.41 -3.16
N ASP A 106 -1.48 -2.44 -3.11
CA ASP A 106 -2.22 -2.77 -1.91
C ASP A 106 -1.22 -3.27 -0.87
N ARG A 107 -1.18 -2.58 0.27
CA ARG A 107 -0.28 -2.89 1.38
C ARG A 107 -1.09 -3.38 2.56
N GLU A 108 -0.76 -4.58 3.02
CA GLU A 108 -1.35 -5.16 4.22
C GLU A 108 -0.38 -4.94 5.39
N ILE A 109 -0.85 -4.31 6.47
CA ILE A 109 -0.12 -4.30 7.74
C ILE A 109 -0.63 -5.46 8.57
N GLN A 110 0.28 -6.33 8.97
CA GLN A 110 0.03 -7.37 9.96
C GLN A 110 0.64 -6.96 11.29
N ALA A 111 -0.17 -6.96 12.34
CA ALA A 111 0.26 -6.57 13.67
C ALA A 111 -0.43 -7.40 14.76
N ALA A 112 0.21 -7.48 15.92
CA ALA A 112 -0.39 -8.08 17.09
C ALA A 112 -1.21 -7.04 17.86
N GLY A 113 -2.36 -7.47 18.37
CA GLY A 113 -3.19 -6.69 19.27
C GLY A 113 -3.65 -7.48 20.48
N ILE A 114 -4.12 -6.76 21.49
CA ILE A 114 -4.66 -7.33 22.73
C ILE A 114 -6.05 -6.74 22.96
N LEU A 115 -7.00 -7.61 23.28
CA LEU A 115 -8.35 -7.20 23.66
C LEU A 115 -8.32 -6.59 25.06
N THR A 116 -8.90 -5.41 25.22
CA THR A 116 -8.98 -4.66 26.48
C THR A 116 -10.42 -4.23 26.74
N LEU A 117 -10.76 -4.05 28.01
CA LEU A 117 -12.08 -3.53 28.37
C LEU A 117 -12.29 -2.14 27.78
N ASN A 118 -13.52 -1.86 27.36
CA ASN A 118 -13.90 -0.53 26.92
C ASN A 118 -14.00 0.40 28.13
N ASN A 119 -12.97 1.23 28.35
CA ASN A 119 -12.94 2.15 29.49
C ASN A 119 -13.86 3.37 29.32
N ARG A 120 -14.66 3.47 28.24
CA ARG A 120 -15.75 4.44 28.13
C ARG A 120 -17.05 3.91 28.73
N ASP A 121 -17.27 2.60 28.67
CA ASP A 121 -18.48 1.96 29.20
C ASP A 121 -18.23 1.44 30.62
N VAL A 122 -18.06 2.38 31.55
CA VAL A 122 -17.73 2.09 32.95
C VAL A 122 -18.74 2.74 33.89
N ALA A 123 -19.31 1.93 34.77
CA ALA A 123 -20.16 2.38 35.86
C ALA A 123 -19.45 2.20 37.20
N VAL A 124 -19.24 3.31 37.90
CA VAL A 124 -18.77 3.31 39.29
C VAL A 124 -19.98 3.50 40.20
N VAL A 125 -20.30 2.47 40.98
CA VAL A 125 -21.40 2.48 41.94
C VAL A 125 -20.86 2.94 43.28
N GLN A 126 -21.38 4.06 43.77
CA GLN A 126 -20.95 4.67 45.04
C GLN A 126 -22.10 4.81 46.02
N ALA A 127 -21.76 4.79 47.32
CA ALA A 127 -22.70 5.14 48.37
C ALA A 127 -23.02 6.64 48.33
N ARG A 128 -24.31 7.00 48.34
CA ARG A 128 -24.78 8.39 48.33
C ARG A 128 -24.72 9.06 49.69
N ASN A 129 -24.88 8.26 50.75
CA ASN A 129 -24.91 8.69 52.14
C ASN A 129 -24.17 7.67 52.99
N THR A 130 -23.84 8.07 54.22
CA THR A 130 -23.27 7.15 55.21
C THR A 130 -24.33 6.13 55.63
N GLY A 131 -23.93 4.85 55.72
CA GLY A 131 -24.85 3.76 56.05
C GLY A 131 -24.15 2.48 56.43
N PHE A 132 -24.93 1.46 56.76
CA PHE A 132 -24.45 0.15 57.20
C PHE A 132 -24.87 -0.92 56.18
N VAL A 133 -23.92 -1.77 55.78
CA VAL A 133 -24.16 -2.86 54.83
C VAL A 133 -24.76 -4.05 55.58
N GLU A 134 -26.05 -4.29 55.36
CA GLU A 134 -26.79 -5.37 56.02
C GLU A 134 -26.61 -6.71 55.29
N ARG A 135 -26.61 -6.66 53.96
CA ARG A 135 -26.52 -7.85 53.10
C ARG A 135 -25.74 -7.53 51.84
N VAL A 136 -24.88 -8.46 51.41
CA VAL A 136 -24.23 -8.43 50.10
C VAL A 136 -24.68 -9.65 49.33
N TYR A 137 -25.03 -9.47 48.06
CA TYR A 137 -25.47 -10.57 47.19
C TYR A 137 -24.25 -11.40 46.78
N ALA A 138 -24.44 -12.69 46.50
CA ALA A 138 -23.36 -13.60 46.14
C ALA A 138 -22.76 -13.22 44.76
N ARG A 139 -21.79 -12.31 44.77
CA ARG A 139 -21.06 -11.77 43.62
C ARG A 139 -19.58 -11.69 43.94
N ALA A 140 -18.75 -11.89 42.92
CA ALA A 140 -17.31 -11.77 42.98
C ALA A 140 -16.79 -10.86 41.86
N ASN A 141 -15.52 -10.45 41.98
CA ASN A 141 -14.82 -9.82 40.87
C ASN A 141 -14.82 -10.78 39.67
N GLN A 142 -14.94 -10.24 38.46
CA GLN A 142 -15.06 -10.95 37.19
C GLN A 142 -16.41 -11.64 36.94
N ASP A 143 -17.38 -11.58 37.87
CA ASP A 143 -18.74 -12.05 37.57
C ASP A 143 -19.41 -11.12 36.54
N VAL A 144 -20.11 -11.73 35.59
CA VAL A 144 -20.93 -11.01 34.60
C VAL A 144 -22.36 -10.89 35.12
N ILE A 145 -22.88 -9.67 35.14
CA ILE A 145 -24.20 -9.34 35.67
C ILE A 145 -25.02 -8.52 34.67
N ALA A 146 -26.35 -8.67 34.72
CA ALA A 146 -27.27 -7.84 33.96
C ALA A 146 -27.46 -6.45 34.60
N ALA A 147 -27.93 -5.50 33.79
CA ALA A 147 -28.39 -4.21 34.31
C ALA A 147 -29.52 -4.41 35.34
N GLY A 148 -29.46 -3.67 36.44
CA GLY A 148 -30.39 -3.80 37.56
C GLY A 148 -30.09 -4.95 38.53
N ALA A 149 -29.05 -5.76 38.29
CA ALA A 149 -28.69 -6.83 39.21
C ALA A 149 -28.33 -6.26 40.60
N PRO A 150 -28.82 -6.87 41.69
CA PRO A 150 -28.56 -6.38 43.04
C PRO A 150 -27.13 -6.72 43.50
N LEU A 151 -26.50 -5.76 44.19
CA LEU A 151 -25.13 -5.83 44.69
C LEU A 151 -25.09 -5.91 46.21
N ALA A 152 -25.76 -4.97 46.90
CA ALA A 152 -25.82 -4.91 48.35
C ALA A 152 -27.11 -4.23 48.82
N ASP A 153 -27.55 -4.56 50.03
CA ASP A 153 -28.58 -3.82 50.76
C ASP A 153 -27.91 -2.98 51.85
N ILE A 154 -28.19 -1.67 51.83
CA ILE A 154 -27.59 -0.69 52.73
C ILE A 154 -28.70 -0.02 53.54
N LEU A 155 -28.53 0.00 54.85
CA LEU A 155 -29.34 0.80 55.78
C LEU A 155 -28.76 2.22 55.83
N VAL A 156 -29.57 3.21 55.49
CA VAL A 156 -29.18 4.63 55.54
C VAL A 156 -30.06 5.34 56.58
N PRO A 157 -29.56 5.59 57.81
CA PRO A 157 -30.34 6.18 58.88
C PRO A 157 -30.97 7.54 58.53
N ASP A 158 -30.21 8.42 57.86
CA ASP A 158 -30.69 9.76 57.47
C ASP A 158 -31.94 9.72 56.57
N TRP A 159 -32.09 8.64 55.81
CA TRP A 159 -33.24 8.45 54.92
C TRP A 159 -34.49 7.99 55.68
N ILE A 160 -34.34 7.38 56.86
CA ILE A 160 -35.48 6.96 57.69
C ILE A 160 -36.20 8.20 58.21
N SER A 161 -35.48 9.16 58.80
CA SER A 161 -36.05 10.40 59.32
C SER A 161 -36.78 11.20 58.23
N ALA A 162 -36.21 11.27 57.02
CA ALA A 162 -36.85 11.96 55.89
C ALA A 162 -38.15 11.28 55.42
N GLN A 163 -38.23 9.94 55.53
CA GLN A 163 -39.45 9.19 55.19
C GLN A 163 -40.53 9.35 56.26
N GLU A 164 -40.16 9.36 57.54
CA GLU A 164 -41.10 9.60 58.65
C GLU A 164 -41.78 10.96 58.51
N ASP A 165 -41.01 12.01 58.21
CA ASP A 165 -41.53 13.35 57.96
C ASP A 165 -42.54 13.37 56.79
N TYR A 166 -42.23 12.68 55.69
CA TYR A 166 -43.14 12.56 54.54
C TYR A 166 -44.43 11.80 54.88
N LEU A 167 -44.32 10.67 55.58
CA LEU A 167 -45.48 9.85 55.94
C LEU A 167 -46.39 10.57 56.95
N ALA A 168 -45.82 11.34 57.87
CA ALA A 168 -46.59 12.18 58.80
C ALA A 168 -47.37 13.28 58.07
N LEU A 169 -46.72 14.00 57.16
CA LEU A 169 -47.34 15.08 56.37
C LEU A 169 -48.33 14.55 55.32
N ARG A 170 -48.14 13.34 54.82
CA ARG A 170 -49.13 12.70 53.93
C ARG A 170 -50.47 12.50 54.63
N ASN A 171 -50.46 12.18 55.92
CA ASN A 171 -51.67 12.00 56.71
C ASN A 171 -52.37 13.32 57.05
N SER A 172 -51.68 14.47 57.00
CA SER A 172 -52.30 15.78 57.23
C SER A 172 -53.10 16.31 56.03
N GLY A 173 -52.87 15.77 54.83
CA GLY A 173 -53.64 16.08 53.63
C GLY A 173 -53.27 17.39 52.92
N GLU A 174 -52.20 18.08 53.33
CA GLU A 174 -51.77 19.33 52.70
C GLU A 174 -50.84 19.10 51.50
N PRO A 175 -51.27 19.35 50.24
CA PRO A 175 -50.53 18.95 49.06
C PRO A 175 -49.17 19.65 48.93
N ASN A 176 -49.07 20.91 49.34
CA ASN A 176 -47.82 21.69 49.27
C ASN A 176 -46.76 21.16 50.25
N LEU A 177 -47.17 20.77 51.47
CA LEU A 177 -46.26 20.21 52.46
C LEU A 177 -45.80 18.80 52.07
N VAL A 178 -46.69 17.99 51.51
CA VAL A 178 -46.36 16.67 50.97
C VAL A 178 -45.35 16.79 49.82
N ALA A 179 -45.54 17.76 48.91
CA ALA A 179 -44.60 18.03 47.83
C ALA A 179 -43.23 18.49 48.37
N ALA A 180 -43.21 19.36 49.38
CA ALA A 180 -41.97 19.82 50.02
C ALA A 180 -41.22 18.67 50.71
N ALA A 181 -41.93 17.79 51.43
CA ALA A 181 -41.35 16.61 52.08
C ALA A 181 -40.79 15.61 51.06
N LYS A 182 -41.51 15.40 49.95
CA LYS A 182 -41.01 14.60 48.81
C LYS A 182 -39.72 15.17 48.25
N GLN A 183 -39.66 16.49 48.07
CA GLN A 183 -38.46 17.15 47.57
C GLN A 183 -37.30 17.01 48.57
N ARG A 184 -37.57 17.10 49.88
CA ARG A 184 -36.56 16.86 50.91
C ARG A 184 -35.98 15.44 50.84
N MET A 185 -36.80 14.39 50.64
CA MET A 185 -36.30 13.02 50.44
C MET A 185 -35.30 12.93 49.28
N ARG A 186 -35.57 13.64 48.17
CA ARG A 186 -34.63 13.69 47.03
C ARG A 186 -33.35 14.48 47.35
N LEU A 187 -33.48 15.60 48.07
CA LEU A 187 -32.34 16.45 48.43
C LEU A 187 -31.37 15.78 49.40
N VAL A 188 -31.85 14.86 50.26
CA VAL A 188 -30.97 14.05 51.13
C VAL A 188 -30.29 12.90 50.39
N GLY A 189 -30.44 12.80 49.07
CA GLY A 189 -29.74 11.82 48.22
C GLY A 189 -30.52 10.53 47.95
N MET A 190 -31.80 10.43 48.34
CA MET A 190 -32.60 9.23 48.12
C MET A 190 -32.87 9.00 46.61
N PRO A 191 -32.62 7.80 46.07
CA PRO A 191 -32.94 7.46 44.68
C PRO A 191 -34.44 7.59 44.38
N ALA A 192 -34.78 8.06 43.18
CA ALA A 192 -36.17 8.24 42.76
C ALA A 192 -37.01 6.94 42.87
N SER A 193 -36.40 5.79 42.55
CA SER A 193 -37.04 4.48 42.69
C SER A 193 -37.42 4.14 44.13
N LEU A 194 -36.61 4.57 45.09
CA LEU A 194 -36.88 4.37 46.52
C LEU A 194 -37.96 5.34 47.01
N VAL A 195 -37.90 6.62 46.60
CA VAL A 195 -38.96 7.60 46.87
C VAL A 195 -40.31 7.08 46.38
N ASP A 196 -40.40 6.67 45.10
CA ASP A 196 -41.64 6.14 44.53
C ASP A 196 -42.15 4.90 45.26
N LYS A 197 -41.24 4.05 45.79
CA LYS A 197 -41.60 2.89 46.59
C LYS A 197 -42.21 3.29 47.95
N VAL A 198 -41.67 4.31 48.62
CA VAL A 198 -42.25 4.87 49.85
C VAL A 198 -43.63 5.45 49.58
N GLU A 199 -43.79 6.20 48.48
CA GLU A 199 -45.08 6.78 48.09
C GLU A 199 -46.16 5.72 47.82
N ARG A 200 -45.82 4.71 47.02
CA ARG A 200 -46.76 3.63 46.67
C ARG A 200 -47.09 2.73 47.85
N SER A 201 -46.09 2.38 48.67
CA SER A 201 -46.28 1.47 49.80
C SER A 201 -46.86 2.14 51.05
N ALA A 202 -46.74 3.46 51.18
CA ALA A 202 -47.09 4.22 52.38
C ALA A 202 -46.42 3.69 53.65
N LYS A 203 -45.24 3.08 53.52
CA LYS A 203 -44.49 2.44 54.61
C LYS A 203 -43.01 2.82 54.53
N LEU A 204 -42.37 2.84 55.70
CA LEU A 204 -40.93 3.02 55.81
C LEU A 204 -40.17 1.93 55.03
N GLN A 205 -39.18 2.36 54.26
CA GLN A 205 -38.23 1.54 53.52
C GLN A 205 -36.82 1.82 54.08
N PRO A 206 -36.40 1.08 55.13
CA PRO A 206 -35.12 1.33 55.80
C PRO A 206 -33.91 0.82 55.01
N LEU A 207 -34.13 -0.18 54.15
CA LEU A 207 -33.10 -0.80 53.31
C LEU A 207 -33.19 -0.30 51.88
N TRP A 208 -32.03 0.08 51.34
CA TRP A 208 -31.87 0.38 49.93
C TRP A 208 -31.03 -0.69 49.25
N THR A 209 -31.60 -1.34 48.24
CA THR A 209 -30.86 -2.26 47.38
C THR A 209 -30.10 -1.47 46.32
N VAL A 210 -28.78 -1.51 46.42
CA VAL A 210 -27.86 -1.01 45.42
C VAL A 210 -27.82 -1.98 44.25
N THR A 211 -28.08 -1.49 43.04
CA THR A 211 -28.10 -2.28 41.81
C THR A 211 -27.07 -1.78 40.82
N SER A 212 -26.63 -2.65 39.91
CA SER A 212 -25.79 -2.24 38.77
C SER A 212 -26.58 -1.37 37.79
N PRO A 213 -26.08 -0.20 37.37
CA PRO A 213 -26.77 0.64 36.39
C PRO A 213 -26.63 0.14 34.95
N ILE A 214 -25.57 -0.63 34.66
CA ILE A 214 -25.28 -1.23 33.35
C ILE A 214 -25.14 -2.75 33.45
N ALA A 215 -25.27 -3.44 32.32
CA ALA A 215 -24.87 -4.84 32.21
C ALA A 215 -23.36 -4.91 31.95
N GLY A 216 -22.69 -5.93 32.48
CA GLY A 216 -21.25 -6.07 32.29
C GLY A 216 -20.56 -6.91 33.35
N MET A 217 -19.24 -6.81 33.37
CA MET A 217 -18.36 -7.52 34.28
C MET A 217 -18.02 -6.67 35.49
N ILE A 218 -18.07 -7.25 36.68
CA ILE A 218 -17.61 -6.58 37.91
C ILE A 218 -16.08 -6.54 37.89
N GLU A 219 -15.49 -5.38 37.61
CA GLU A 219 -14.04 -5.19 37.69
C GLU A 219 -13.56 -5.25 39.15
N GLN A 220 -14.30 -4.57 40.04
CA GLN A 220 -13.97 -4.48 41.46
C GLN A 220 -15.23 -4.44 42.33
N LEU A 221 -15.28 -5.26 43.39
CA LEU A 221 -16.34 -5.28 44.40
C LEU A 221 -15.76 -5.04 45.79
N ASP A 222 -15.90 -3.82 46.28
CA ASP A 222 -15.32 -3.36 47.55
C ASP A 222 -16.26 -3.58 48.73
N VAL A 223 -17.57 -3.59 48.49
CA VAL A 223 -18.59 -3.72 49.53
C VAL A 223 -18.62 -5.14 50.11
N ARG A 224 -18.59 -5.24 51.44
CA ARG A 224 -18.72 -6.50 52.19
C ARG A 224 -19.76 -6.35 53.29
N GLN A 225 -20.40 -7.46 53.65
CA GLN A 225 -21.40 -7.49 54.70
C GLN A 225 -20.78 -7.05 56.04
N GLY A 226 -21.50 -6.21 56.80
CA GLY A 226 -21.04 -5.66 58.08
C GLY A 226 -20.15 -4.41 57.96
N MET A 227 -19.83 -3.96 56.74
CA MET A 227 -19.09 -2.70 56.57
C MET A 227 -19.98 -1.49 56.82
N THR A 228 -19.37 -0.43 57.35
CA THR A 228 -19.92 0.92 57.28
C THR A 228 -19.43 1.57 55.98
N VAL A 229 -20.35 2.14 55.21
CA VAL A 229 -20.03 2.91 54.01
C VAL A 229 -20.12 4.39 54.30
N SER A 230 -19.20 5.17 53.76
CA SER A 230 -19.25 6.64 53.80
C SER A 230 -19.79 7.19 52.48
N SER A 231 -20.35 8.40 52.52
CA SER A 231 -20.74 9.12 51.30
C SER A 231 -19.54 9.24 50.34
N GLY A 232 -19.73 8.82 49.09
CA GLY A 232 -18.71 8.81 48.04
C GLY A 232 -17.83 7.55 48.00
N MET A 233 -17.98 6.63 48.95
CA MET A 233 -17.26 5.36 48.93
C MET A 233 -17.67 4.53 47.70
N SER A 234 -16.67 4.03 46.96
CA SER A 234 -16.87 3.06 45.88
C SER A 234 -17.35 1.73 46.47
N LEU A 235 -18.45 1.22 45.92
CA LEU A 235 -19.03 -0.08 46.29
C LEU A 235 -18.68 -1.14 45.25
N ALA A 236 -18.80 -0.75 43.97
CA ALA A 236 -18.46 -1.61 42.85
C ALA A 236 -18.05 -0.80 41.62
N ARG A 237 -17.17 -1.36 40.80
CA ARG A 237 -16.86 -0.89 39.44
C ARG A 237 -17.29 -1.97 38.46
N ILE A 238 -18.12 -1.59 37.49
CA ILE A 238 -18.66 -2.49 36.47
C ILE A 238 -18.26 -1.94 35.11
N ASN A 239 -17.78 -2.82 34.23
CA ASN A 239 -17.38 -2.47 32.86
C ASN A 239 -18.27 -3.25 31.89
N GLY A 240 -18.82 -2.54 30.90
CA GLY A 240 -19.60 -3.17 29.85
C GLY A 240 -18.78 -4.15 29.03
N LEU A 241 -19.45 -5.17 28.49
CA LEU A 241 -18.85 -6.21 27.65
C LEU A 241 -19.39 -6.21 26.22
N ASP A 242 -20.38 -5.37 25.91
CA ASP A 242 -21.04 -5.32 24.60
C ASP A 242 -20.12 -4.75 23.51
N SER A 243 -19.21 -3.84 23.89
CA SER A 243 -18.15 -3.30 23.05
C SER A 243 -16.81 -3.53 23.74
N ILE A 244 -15.86 -4.10 23.01
CA ILE A 244 -14.49 -4.37 23.49
C ILE A 244 -13.50 -3.62 22.62
N TRP A 245 -12.44 -3.11 23.24
CA TRP A 245 -11.35 -2.49 22.51
C TRP A 245 -10.30 -3.52 22.14
N LEU A 246 -9.77 -3.37 20.95
CA LEU A 246 -8.59 -4.09 20.49
C LEU A 246 -7.48 -3.05 20.33
N ASP A 247 -6.51 -3.10 21.24
CA ASP A 247 -5.33 -2.24 21.19
C ASP A 247 -4.25 -2.94 20.36
N VAL A 248 -3.96 -2.40 19.18
CA VAL A 248 -3.04 -2.95 18.18
C VAL A 248 -1.72 -2.19 18.22
N ALA A 249 -0.61 -2.91 18.29
CA ALA A 249 0.73 -2.31 18.29
C ALA A 249 1.27 -2.22 16.86
N ILE A 250 1.26 -1.02 16.28
CA ILE A 250 1.76 -0.75 14.92
C ILE A 250 3.14 -0.09 14.98
N PRO A 251 4.16 -0.57 14.24
CA PRO A 251 5.45 0.10 14.15
C PRO A 251 5.30 1.55 13.66
N GLU A 252 6.03 2.48 14.27
CA GLU A 252 5.93 3.93 13.97
C GLU A 252 6.08 4.24 12.46
N ALA A 253 7.03 3.58 11.79
CA ALA A 253 7.27 3.75 10.35
C ALA A 253 6.07 3.40 9.46
N GLN A 254 5.13 2.59 9.95
CA GLN A 254 3.96 2.13 9.20
C GLN A 254 2.69 2.90 9.56
N ALA A 255 2.68 3.62 10.69
CA ALA A 255 1.51 4.31 11.21
C ALA A 255 1.15 5.59 10.45
N ALA A 256 2.09 6.19 9.70
CA ALA A 256 1.90 7.46 8.99
C ALA A 256 0.73 7.45 7.97
N HIS A 257 0.36 6.27 7.47
CA HIS A 257 -0.70 6.10 6.48
C HIS A 257 -2.01 5.56 7.07
N LEU A 258 -2.10 5.41 8.40
CA LEU A 258 -3.32 4.96 9.06
C LEU A 258 -4.26 6.14 9.29
N ALA A 259 -5.55 5.90 9.04
CA ALA A 259 -6.61 6.87 9.25
C ALA A 259 -7.69 6.31 10.19
N THR A 260 -8.29 7.18 11.00
CA THR A 260 -9.47 6.81 11.79
C THR A 260 -10.64 6.43 10.87
N GLY A 261 -11.41 5.41 11.28
CA GLY A 261 -12.52 4.85 10.49
C GLY A 261 -12.15 3.75 9.49
N GLN A 262 -10.85 3.53 9.26
CA GLN A 262 -10.35 2.45 8.40
C GLN A 262 -10.80 1.08 8.92
N ALA A 263 -11.12 0.18 7.98
CA ALA A 263 -11.54 -1.19 8.28
C ALA A 263 -10.35 -2.02 8.78
N VAL A 264 -10.63 -2.87 9.75
CA VAL A 264 -9.63 -3.75 10.37
C VAL A 264 -10.23 -5.15 10.49
N GLU A 265 -9.44 -6.16 10.14
CA GLU A 265 -9.78 -7.56 10.37
C GLU A 265 -8.93 -8.13 11.50
N ALA A 266 -9.59 -8.63 12.54
CA ALA A 266 -8.93 -9.26 13.67
C ALA A 266 -9.18 -10.77 13.67
N TYR A 267 -8.12 -11.54 13.85
CA TYR A 267 -8.12 -12.99 13.87
C TYR A 267 -7.66 -13.46 15.25
N LEU A 268 -8.58 -14.04 16.03
CA LEU A 268 -8.28 -14.54 17.36
C LEU A 268 -7.89 -16.02 17.27
N PRO A 269 -6.79 -16.46 17.89
CA PRO A 269 -6.43 -17.89 17.89
C PRO A 269 -7.49 -18.81 18.50
N GLY A 270 -8.31 -18.28 19.42
CA GLY A 270 -9.38 -19.01 20.09
C GLY A 270 -10.68 -19.13 19.27
N LEU A 271 -10.80 -18.44 18.13
CA LEU A 271 -11.93 -18.56 17.21
C LEU A 271 -11.43 -19.16 15.89
N ALA A 272 -12.17 -20.10 15.31
CA ALA A 272 -11.74 -20.96 14.21
C ALA A 272 -11.62 -20.21 12.85
N GLY A 273 -10.63 -19.32 12.72
CA GLY A 273 -10.34 -18.59 11.48
C GLY A 273 -11.40 -17.56 11.08
N GLU A 274 -12.38 -17.27 11.92
CA GLU A 274 -13.38 -16.23 11.69
C GLU A 274 -12.72 -14.84 11.79
N ALA A 275 -12.77 -14.07 10.71
CA ALA A 275 -12.33 -12.69 10.70
C ALA A 275 -13.36 -11.82 11.43
N ILE A 276 -12.91 -11.07 12.43
CA ILE A 276 -13.73 -10.13 13.17
C ILE A 276 -13.49 -8.75 12.60
N ASN A 277 -14.53 -8.19 12.00
CA ASN A 277 -14.46 -6.87 11.40
C ASN A 277 -14.61 -5.80 12.49
N GLY A 278 -13.71 -4.82 12.45
CA GLY A 278 -13.71 -3.65 13.31
C GLY A 278 -13.36 -2.40 12.54
N ARG A 279 -13.40 -1.27 13.25
CA ARG A 279 -12.94 0.02 12.70
C ARG A 279 -11.97 0.69 13.66
N ILE A 280 -10.97 1.36 13.10
CA ILE A 280 -10.06 2.19 13.89
C ILE A 280 -10.87 3.31 14.53
N SER A 281 -11.01 3.30 15.85
CA SER A 281 -11.72 4.35 16.60
C SER A 281 -10.79 5.49 16.96
N ALA A 282 -9.51 5.20 17.27
CA ALA A 282 -8.51 6.20 17.57
C ALA A 282 -7.09 5.67 17.34
N ILE A 283 -6.19 6.56 16.91
CA ILE A 283 -4.75 6.34 16.96
C ILE A 283 -4.27 7.09 18.20
N LEU A 284 -3.69 6.38 19.19
CA LEU A 284 -3.31 7.02 20.44
C LEU A 284 -2.11 7.96 20.23
N PRO A 285 -2.10 9.14 20.87
CA PRO A 285 -1.09 10.16 20.61
C PRO A 285 0.30 9.80 21.18
N GLN A 286 0.36 8.83 22.09
CA GLN A 286 1.58 8.41 22.75
C GLN A 286 2.06 7.07 22.18
N ALA A 287 3.29 7.06 21.65
CA ALA A 287 3.99 5.85 21.27
C ALA A 287 4.55 5.13 22.51
N ASP A 288 4.60 3.82 22.43
CA ASP A 288 5.26 2.97 23.41
C ASP A 288 6.78 3.01 23.22
N LEU A 289 7.49 3.53 24.22
CA LEU A 289 8.94 3.74 24.12
C LEU A 289 9.76 2.44 24.12
N GLN A 290 9.23 1.35 24.69
CA GLN A 290 9.93 0.08 24.78
C GLN A 290 9.87 -0.67 23.45
N SER A 291 8.68 -0.68 22.83
CA SER A 291 8.44 -1.40 21.57
C SER A 291 8.58 -0.52 20.32
N ARG A 292 8.68 0.81 20.48
CA ARG A 292 8.62 1.80 19.38
C ARG A 292 7.39 1.60 18.48
N THR A 293 6.26 1.34 19.11
CA THR A 293 4.98 1.16 18.42
C THR A 293 3.98 2.24 18.79
N LEU A 294 3.15 2.63 17.83
CA LEU A 294 1.95 3.41 18.08
C LEU A 294 0.80 2.45 18.37
N ARG A 295 0.02 2.78 19.40
CA ARG A 295 -1.15 1.99 19.79
C ARG A 295 -2.36 2.49 19.02
N VAL A 296 -2.90 1.62 18.18
CA VAL A 296 -4.11 1.87 17.40
C VAL A 296 -5.26 1.15 18.07
N ARG A 297 -6.28 1.90 18.45
CA ARG A 297 -7.48 1.37 19.10
C ARG A 297 -8.54 1.06 18.06
N VAL A 298 -9.00 -0.17 18.07
CA VAL A 298 -10.09 -0.66 17.24
C VAL A 298 -11.26 -1.00 18.16
N GLU A 299 -12.46 -0.59 17.79
CA GLU A 299 -13.67 -0.96 18.52
C GLU A 299 -14.32 -2.18 17.85
N LEU A 300 -14.63 -3.19 18.66
CA LEU A 300 -15.21 -4.46 18.23
C LEU A 300 -16.53 -4.71 18.98
N ASP A 301 -17.57 -5.03 18.21
CA ASP A 301 -18.85 -5.44 18.77
C ASP A 301 -18.77 -6.86 19.36
N ASN A 302 -19.31 -7.04 20.55
CA ASN A 302 -19.29 -8.32 21.27
C ASN A 302 -20.66 -8.71 21.87
N PRO A 303 -21.77 -8.67 21.11
CA PRO A 303 -23.10 -8.99 21.62
C PRO A 303 -23.26 -10.45 22.08
N GLN A 304 -22.40 -11.35 21.60
CA GLN A 304 -22.42 -12.77 21.95
C GLN A 304 -21.48 -13.12 23.12
N GLY A 305 -20.73 -12.16 23.67
CA GLY A 305 -19.78 -12.39 24.77
C GLY A 305 -18.63 -13.36 24.43
N LYS A 306 -18.32 -13.53 23.14
CA LYS A 306 -17.25 -14.42 22.65
C LYS A 306 -15.88 -13.80 22.84
N LEU A 307 -15.78 -12.48 22.69
CA LEU A 307 -14.54 -11.73 22.85
C LEU A 307 -14.29 -11.50 24.33
N ARG A 308 -13.11 -11.91 24.79
CA ARG A 308 -12.72 -11.79 26.20
C ARG A 308 -11.52 -10.85 26.32
N PRO A 309 -11.56 -9.87 27.24
CA PRO A 309 -10.39 -9.05 27.53
C PRO A 309 -9.18 -9.91 27.93
N GLY A 310 -7.99 -9.47 27.54
CA GLY A 310 -6.71 -10.16 27.76
C GLY A 310 -6.33 -11.16 26.67
N GLN A 311 -7.21 -11.49 25.73
CA GLN A 311 -6.87 -12.33 24.59
C GLN A 311 -6.02 -11.57 23.57
N SER A 312 -5.09 -12.28 22.92
CA SER A 312 -4.36 -11.75 21.77
C SER A 312 -5.14 -11.95 20.47
N ALA A 313 -4.92 -11.05 19.52
CA ALA A 313 -5.44 -11.14 18.18
C ALA A 313 -4.36 -10.76 17.16
N ASN A 314 -4.36 -11.44 16.02
CA ASN A 314 -3.59 -11.02 14.85
C ASN A 314 -4.47 -10.10 14.02
N VAL A 315 -3.92 -8.96 13.64
CA VAL A 315 -4.68 -7.88 13.02
C VAL A 315 -4.14 -7.63 11.63
N ARG A 316 -5.04 -7.61 10.65
CA ARG A 316 -4.77 -7.22 9.27
C ARG A 316 -5.44 -5.88 9.00
N LEU A 317 -4.64 -4.91 8.63
CA LEU A 317 -5.09 -3.59 8.23
C LEU A 317 -4.77 -3.42 6.75
N ALA A 318 -5.80 -3.32 5.92
CA ALA A 318 -5.65 -2.99 4.51
C ALA A 318 -5.34 -1.49 4.40
N GLN A 319 -4.15 -1.10 3.97
CA GLN A 319 -3.85 0.30 3.70
C GLN A 319 -4.63 0.81 2.49
N ILE A 320 -5.01 2.09 2.55
CA ILE A 320 -5.66 2.76 1.42
C ILE A 320 -4.67 2.78 0.26
N ALA A 321 -5.14 2.32 -0.90
CA ALA A 321 -4.40 2.33 -2.16
C ALA A 321 -3.72 3.68 -2.37
N THR A 322 -2.40 3.64 -2.55
CA THR A 322 -1.63 4.84 -2.92
C THR A 322 -2.03 5.25 -4.34
N GLU A 323 -1.92 6.53 -4.68
CA GLU A 323 -2.00 7.04 -6.06
C GLU A 323 -1.36 6.06 -7.05
N PRO A 324 -1.93 5.83 -8.24
CA PRO A 324 -1.42 4.85 -9.19
C PRO A 324 0.05 5.16 -9.53
N ARG A 325 0.92 4.18 -9.34
CA ARG A 325 2.37 4.28 -9.60
C ARG A 325 2.81 3.22 -10.60
N LEU A 326 3.97 3.42 -11.22
CA LEU A 326 4.56 2.41 -12.08
C LEU A 326 4.96 1.21 -11.23
N VAL A 327 4.43 0.05 -11.56
CA VAL A 327 4.73 -1.20 -10.87
C VAL A 327 5.24 -2.26 -11.84
N VAL A 328 6.18 -3.05 -11.35
CA VAL A 328 6.70 -4.24 -12.02
C VAL A 328 6.66 -5.43 -11.07
N PRO A 329 6.55 -6.69 -11.57
CA PRO A 329 6.71 -7.86 -10.72
C PRO A 329 8.06 -7.83 -10.00
N SER A 330 8.09 -8.21 -8.73
CA SER A 330 9.32 -8.22 -7.92
C SER A 330 10.42 -9.08 -8.55
N GLU A 331 10.05 -10.12 -9.29
CA GLU A 331 10.97 -10.99 -10.04
C GLU A 331 11.72 -10.29 -11.20
N ALA A 332 11.21 -9.16 -11.72
CA ALA A 332 11.85 -8.41 -12.80
C ALA A 332 13.10 -7.63 -12.36
N VAL A 333 13.24 -7.37 -11.06
CA VAL A 333 14.22 -6.45 -10.51
C VAL A 333 15.49 -7.20 -10.09
N ILE A 334 16.62 -6.83 -10.68
CA ILE A 334 17.95 -7.33 -10.30
C ILE A 334 18.58 -6.32 -9.33
N ARG A 335 18.99 -6.80 -8.15
CA ARG A 335 19.66 -5.99 -7.13
C ARG A 335 21.15 -6.31 -7.13
N SER A 336 21.97 -5.39 -7.65
CA SER A 336 23.43 -5.53 -7.70
C SER A 336 24.09 -4.52 -6.77
N GLY A 337 24.38 -4.96 -5.54
CA GLY A 337 25.00 -4.14 -4.49
C GLY A 337 24.17 -2.92 -4.12
N HIS A 338 24.57 -1.74 -4.63
CA HIS A 338 23.94 -0.44 -4.36
C HIS A 338 22.98 0.04 -5.46
N ARG A 339 22.81 -0.73 -6.54
CA ARG A 339 21.99 -0.34 -7.69
C ARG A 339 20.93 -1.40 -7.96
N ALA A 340 19.78 -0.95 -8.44
CA ALA A 340 18.73 -1.80 -8.97
C ALA A 340 18.65 -1.60 -10.49
N LEU A 341 18.48 -2.69 -11.22
CA LEU A 341 18.36 -2.68 -12.66
C LEU A 341 17.28 -3.65 -13.12
N VAL A 342 16.72 -3.38 -14.29
CA VAL A 342 15.78 -4.25 -14.99
C VAL A 342 16.28 -4.46 -16.41
N MET A 343 15.92 -5.60 -17.00
CA MET A 343 16.19 -5.85 -18.42
C MET A 343 14.98 -5.41 -19.23
N LEU A 344 15.10 -4.28 -19.92
CA LEU A 344 14.08 -3.76 -20.83
C LEU A 344 14.14 -4.52 -22.15
N ALA A 345 13.01 -5.08 -22.58
CA ALA A 345 12.88 -5.69 -23.89
C ALA A 345 12.45 -4.62 -24.91
N THR A 346 13.37 -4.24 -25.81
CA THR A 346 13.12 -3.23 -26.86
C THR A 346 12.50 -3.83 -28.12
N GLY A 347 12.24 -5.15 -28.12
CA GLY A 347 11.68 -5.89 -29.24
C GLY A 347 12.75 -6.62 -30.05
N ASN A 348 12.32 -7.51 -30.97
CA ASN A 348 13.21 -8.26 -31.87
C ASN A 348 14.34 -9.05 -31.17
N GLY A 349 14.11 -9.55 -29.96
CA GLY A 349 15.12 -10.30 -29.19
C GLY A 349 16.25 -9.45 -28.60
N ARG A 350 16.06 -8.11 -28.56
CA ARG A 350 17.01 -7.18 -27.93
C ARG A 350 16.61 -6.83 -26.50
N TYR A 351 17.61 -6.80 -25.63
CA TYR A 351 17.48 -6.54 -24.20
C TYR A 351 18.48 -5.49 -23.74
N GLN A 352 18.01 -4.50 -22.99
CA GLN A 352 18.83 -3.39 -22.51
C GLN A 352 18.82 -3.36 -20.98
N PRO A 353 19.99 -3.35 -20.31
CA PRO A 353 20.06 -3.16 -18.87
C PRO A 353 19.79 -1.70 -18.53
N THR A 354 18.69 -1.43 -17.83
CA THR A 354 18.26 -0.08 -17.44
C THR A 354 18.29 0.05 -15.92
N GLN A 355 18.99 1.06 -15.41
CA GLN A 355 19.00 1.36 -13.98
C GLN A 355 17.64 1.96 -13.56
N VAL A 356 17.11 1.47 -12.45
CA VAL A 356 15.84 1.94 -11.89
C VAL A 356 15.99 2.39 -10.45
N MET A 357 15.21 3.40 -10.07
CA MET A 357 15.05 3.80 -8.68
C MET A 357 13.79 3.14 -8.12
N LEU A 358 13.96 2.25 -7.15
CA LEU A 358 12.86 1.51 -6.53
C LEU A 358 12.17 2.34 -5.45
N GLY A 359 10.86 2.16 -5.34
CA GLY A 359 10.03 2.69 -4.25
C GLY A 359 9.58 1.59 -3.32
N GLN A 360 8.29 1.59 -2.97
CA GLN A 360 7.70 0.59 -2.07
C GLN A 360 7.49 -0.77 -2.77
N GLU A 361 7.42 -1.84 -1.98
CA GLU A 361 7.14 -3.20 -2.47
C GLU A 361 6.13 -3.92 -1.56
N ASN A 362 5.31 -4.81 -2.13
CA ASN A 362 4.34 -5.63 -1.39
C ASN A 362 4.60 -7.15 -1.53
N GLY A 363 5.81 -7.53 -1.93
CA GLY A 363 6.26 -8.92 -2.10
C GLY A 363 5.91 -9.55 -3.45
N GLN A 364 4.88 -9.08 -4.15
CA GLN A 364 4.56 -9.51 -5.52
C GLN A 364 4.98 -8.47 -6.56
N GLN A 365 4.83 -7.19 -6.21
CA GLN A 365 5.14 -6.05 -7.08
C GLN A 365 6.06 -5.07 -6.37
N VAL A 366 6.82 -4.33 -7.18
CA VAL A 366 7.74 -3.25 -6.75
C VAL A 366 7.39 -1.99 -7.51
N GLU A 367 7.32 -0.88 -6.78
CA GLU A 367 7.17 0.47 -7.32
C GLU A 367 8.47 0.92 -7.99
N ILE A 368 8.35 1.53 -9.18
CA ILE A 368 9.44 2.18 -9.89
C ILE A 368 9.21 3.69 -9.84
N ILE A 369 10.10 4.40 -9.13
CA ILE A 369 10.04 5.86 -9.01
C ILE A 369 10.61 6.51 -10.28
N GLN A 370 11.70 5.96 -10.82
CA GLN A 370 12.38 6.46 -12.02
C GLN A 370 13.04 5.32 -12.80
N GLY A 371 13.20 5.53 -14.12
CA GLY A 371 13.95 4.65 -15.02
C GLY A 371 13.10 3.82 -15.99
N LEU A 372 11.76 3.84 -15.86
CA LEU A 372 10.83 3.14 -16.76
C LEU A 372 9.61 4.00 -17.09
N GLU A 373 8.90 3.60 -18.14
CA GLU A 373 7.64 4.18 -18.58
C GLU A 373 6.52 3.12 -18.66
N ALA A 374 5.27 3.55 -18.56
CA ALA A 374 4.13 2.66 -18.69
C ALA A 374 4.07 2.02 -20.10
N GLY A 375 3.78 0.73 -20.17
CA GLY A 375 3.68 -0.02 -21.42
C GLY A 375 4.99 -0.67 -21.89
N GLN A 376 6.12 -0.32 -21.29
CA GLN A 376 7.40 -0.98 -21.54
C GLN A 376 7.37 -2.47 -21.12
N GLN A 377 8.17 -3.31 -21.77
CA GLN A 377 8.28 -4.73 -21.42
C GLN A 377 9.57 -5.01 -20.66
N VAL A 378 9.46 -5.68 -19.51
CA VAL A 378 10.60 -6.08 -18.67
C VAL A 378 10.68 -7.60 -18.58
N VAL A 379 11.89 -8.13 -18.50
CA VAL A 379 12.13 -9.57 -18.35
C VAL A 379 11.90 -9.98 -16.91
N VAL A 380 11.01 -10.95 -16.69
CA VAL A 380 10.71 -11.52 -15.36
C VAL A 380 11.34 -12.91 -15.13
N SER A 381 11.82 -13.56 -16.19
CA SER A 381 12.49 -14.86 -16.10
C SER A 381 13.64 -14.95 -17.11
N GLY A 382 14.81 -15.39 -16.65
CA GLY A 382 16.06 -15.43 -17.44
C GLY A 382 16.93 -14.19 -17.28
N GLN A 383 16.50 -13.22 -16.47
CA GLN A 383 17.13 -11.93 -16.23
C GLN A 383 18.59 -12.04 -15.75
N PHE A 384 18.93 -13.05 -14.94
CA PHE A 384 20.31 -13.28 -14.47
C PHE A 384 21.27 -13.73 -15.60
N LEU A 385 20.77 -14.54 -16.54
CA LEU A 385 21.56 -14.98 -17.69
C LEU A 385 21.82 -13.81 -18.64
N LEU A 386 20.80 -12.96 -18.83
CA LEU A 386 20.95 -11.72 -19.60
C LEU A 386 21.95 -10.77 -18.95
N ASP A 387 21.87 -10.56 -17.64
CA ASP A 387 22.79 -9.71 -16.89
C ASP A 387 24.24 -10.22 -16.96
N SER A 388 24.42 -11.54 -16.83
CA SER A 388 25.73 -12.19 -16.98
C SER A 388 26.30 -11.96 -18.39
N GLU A 389 25.48 -12.16 -19.43
CA GLU A 389 25.88 -11.90 -20.83
C GLU A 389 26.17 -10.41 -21.07
N ALA A 390 25.38 -9.50 -20.49
CA ALA A 390 25.58 -8.06 -20.57
C ALA A 390 26.93 -7.65 -19.98
N SER A 391 27.23 -8.17 -18.79
CA SER A 391 28.47 -7.93 -18.06
C SER A 391 29.67 -8.50 -18.80
N LEU A 392 29.55 -9.70 -19.39
CA LEU A 392 30.61 -10.32 -20.19
C LEU A 392 30.90 -9.52 -21.47
N ARG A 393 29.86 -8.97 -22.11
CA ARG A 393 29.98 -8.13 -23.33
C ARG A 393 30.39 -6.68 -23.04
N GLY A 394 30.45 -6.29 -21.76
CA GLY A 394 30.81 -4.94 -21.33
C GLY A 394 29.79 -3.88 -21.78
N ILE A 395 28.50 -4.24 -21.85
CA ILE A 395 27.43 -3.31 -22.24
C ILE A 395 27.22 -2.31 -21.10
N GLU A 396 27.26 -1.02 -21.44
CA GLU A 396 27.09 0.05 -20.48
C GLU A 396 25.62 0.11 -20.02
N ILE A 397 25.42 0.16 -18.71
CA ILE A 397 24.09 0.28 -18.10
C ILE A 397 23.57 1.68 -18.41
N THR A 398 22.36 1.76 -18.96
CA THR A 398 21.67 3.04 -19.14
C THR A 398 21.45 3.66 -17.77
N SER A 399 22.18 4.74 -17.51
CA SER A 399 22.21 5.43 -16.22
C SER A 399 21.02 6.38 -16.13
N LEU A 400 20.56 6.66 -14.91
CA LEU A 400 19.46 7.61 -14.67
C LEU A 400 19.75 9.04 -15.19
N ASP A 401 21.02 9.36 -15.42
CA ASP A 401 21.51 10.64 -15.93
C ASP A 401 21.69 10.68 -17.46
N ASP A 402 21.31 9.62 -18.19
CA ASP A 402 21.46 9.56 -19.64
C ASP A 402 20.51 10.59 -20.31
N PRO A 403 21.03 11.56 -21.12
CA PRO A 403 20.22 12.62 -21.72
C PRO A 403 19.07 12.13 -22.60
N GLN A 404 19.06 10.86 -23.00
CA GLN A 404 18.04 10.27 -23.87
C GLN A 404 16.73 9.88 -23.14
N THR A 405 16.70 9.92 -21.81
CA THR A 405 15.45 9.72 -21.04
C THR A 405 14.67 11.01 -20.81
N GLN A 406 15.21 12.16 -21.24
CA GLN A 406 14.40 13.35 -21.41
C GLN A 406 13.83 13.28 -22.82
N ALA A 407 12.50 13.07 -22.92
CA ALA A 407 11.77 13.39 -24.15
C ALA A 407 12.32 14.72 -24.70
N PRO A 408 12.67 14.80 -26.00
CA PRO A 408 13.36 15.97 -26.52
C PRO A 408 12.54 17.20 -26.16
N LYS A 409 13.08 18.07 -25.29
CA LYS A 409 12.53 19.39 -25.07
C LYS A 409 12.65 20.11 -26.40
N ARG A 410 11.61 20.00 -27.23
CA ARG A 410 11.49 20.77 -28.46
C ARG A 410 11.68 22.23 -28.09
N ALA A 411 12.56 22.92 -28.81
CA ALA A 411 12.81 24.34 -28.54
C ALA A 411 11.49 25.08 -28.71
N LEU A 412 10.98 25.66 -27.63
CA LEU A 412 9.74 26.43 -27.65
C LEU A 412 10.05 27.87 -28.09
N HIS A 413 9.44 28.28 -29.19
CA HIS A 413 9.54 29.62 -29.74
C HIS A 413 8.37 30.46 -29.23
N GLN A 414 8.64 31.63 -28.68
CA GLN A 414 7.61 32.46 -28.05
C GLN A 414 7.23 33.66 -28.92
N ALA A 415 5.94 33.96 -28.99
CA ALA A 415 5.39 35.19 -29.54
C ALA A 415 4.17 35.66 -28.75
N GLU A 416 3.91 36.95 -28.81
CA GLU A 416 2.70 37.56 -28.26
C GLU A 416 1.74 37.84 -29.41
N GLY A 417 0.44 37.66 -29.20
CA GLY A 417 -0.54 37.91 -30.24
C GLY A 417 -1.96 38.05 -29.72
N GLU A 418 -2.87 38.39 -30.63
CA GLU A 418 -4.28 38.57 -30.35
C GLU A 418 -5.10 37.48 -31.03
N ILE A 419 -6.05 36.90 -30.28
CA ILE A 419 -6.90 35.81 -30.77
C ILE A 419 -7.96 36.39 -31.70
N ILE A 420 -8.01 35.92 -32.94
CA ILE A 420 -9.02 36.34 -33.93
C ILE A 420 -10.23 35.40 -33.88
N SER A 421 -9.98 34.10 -33.88
CA SER A 421 -11.01 33.05 -33.80
C SER A 421 -10.47 31.79 -33.14
N LEU A 422 -11.37 31.03 -32.52
CA LEU A 422 -11.09 29.79 -31.80
C LEU A 422 -11.94 28.67 -32.42
N ASP A 423 -11.29 27.60 -32.84
CA ASP A 423 -11.92 26.34 -33.23
C ASP A 423 -11.64 25.27 -32.15
N THR A 424 -12.18 24.06 -32.32
CA THR A 424 -12.06 22.98 -31.32
C THR A 424 -10.60 22.56 -31.07
N ASP A 425 -9.78 22.47 -32.13
CA ASP A 425 -8.40 21.97 -32.07
C ASP A 425 -7.37 22.94 -32.68
N SER A 426 -7.79 24.18 -32.99
CA SER A 426 -6.92 25.20 -33.57
C SER A 426 -7.32 26.61 -33.18
N ILE A 427 -6.36 27.52 -33.21
CA ILE A 427 -6.56 28.94 -32.92
C ILE A 427 -6.00 29.81 -34.04
N THR A 428 -6.78 30.78 -34.51
CA THR A 428 -6.30 31.78 -35.46
C THR A 428 -5.79 32.98 -34.68
N LEU A 429 -4.49 33.27 -34.79
CA LEU A 429 -3.83 34.33 -34.04
C LEU A 429 -3.20 35.36 -34.97
N ALA A 430 -3.43 36.65 -34.70
CA ALA A 430 -2.54 37.71 -35.15
C ALA A 430 -1.34 37.75 -34.21
N HIS A 431 -0.25 37.06 -34.57
CA HIS A 431 0.94 36.99 -33.73
C HIS A 431 1.96 38.07 -34.11
N GLY A 432 2.71 38.56 -33.13
CA GLY A 432 3.92 39.36 -33.28
C GLY A 432 5.11 38.50 -33.73
N PRO A 433 6.29 39.09 -33.94
CA PRO A 433 7.42 38.37 -34.50
C PRO A 433 7.94 37.28 -33.57
N PHE A 434 8.12 36.07 -34.11
CA PHE A 434 8.86 35.01 -33.41
C PHE A 434 10.36 35.30 -33.56
N LYS A 435 10.95 35.91 -32.54
CA LYS A 435 12.37 36.33 -32.56
C LYS A 435 13.32 35.17 -32.82
N THR A 436 12.98 33.98 -32.34
CA THR A 436 13.79 32.76 -32.47
C THR A 436 13.60 32.03 -33.80
N LEU A 437 12.54 32.34 -34.56
CA LEU A 437 12.26 31.77 -35.89
C LEU A 437 12.51 32.77 -37.03
N SER A 438 12.97 33.99 -36.71
CA SER A 438 13.08 35.12 -37.66
C SER A 438 11.81 35.36 -38.48
N MET A 439 10.65 34.99 -37.95
CA MET A 439 9.36 35.08 -38.62
C MET A 439 8.68 36.41 -38.26
N PRO A 440 8.31 37.25 -39.25
CA PRO A 440 7.59 38.49 -38.98
C PRO A 440 6.18 38.20 -38.46
N GLY A 441 5.59 39.17 -37.76
CA GLY A 441 4.22 39.03 -37.28
C GLY A 441 3.23 38.91 -38.43
N MET A 442 2.37 37.90 -38.39
CA MET A 442 1.33 37.65 -39.38
C MET A 442 0.11 37.00 -38.74
N THR A 443 -0.97 36.90 -39.50
CA THR A 443 -2.19 36.21 -39.05
C THR A 443 -2.21 34.81 -39.64
N MET A 444 -2.17 33.79 -38.80
CA MET A 444 -2.22 32.40 -39.23
C MET A 444 -2.90 31.51 -38.20
N GLN A 445 -3.35 30.35 -38.66
CA GLN A 445 -3.98 29.33 -37.84
C GLN A 445 -2.92 28.37 -37.30
N PHE A 446 -2.94 28.15 -35.99
CA PHE A 446 -2.05 27.23 -35.30
C PHE A 446 -2.87 26.07 -34.70
N PRO A 447 -2.48 24.81 -34.94
CA PRO A 447 -3.00 23.69 -34.16
C PRO A 447 -2.53 23.78 -32.71
N VAL A 448 -3.34 23.28 -31.76
CA VAL A 448 -2.97 23.20 -30.34
C VAL A 448 -2.68 21.77 -29.91
N ALA A 449 -1.68 21.59 -29.04
CA ALA A 449 -1.32 20.26 -28.53
C ALA A 449 -2.39 19.67 -27.60
N ASN A 450 -3.22 20.52 -26.98
CA ASN A 450 -4.29 20.09 -26.09
C ASN A 450 -5.45 21.10 -26.13
N ALA A 451 -6.66 20.64 -26.42
CA ALA A 451 -7.87 21.49 -26.47
C ALA A 451 -8.15 22.21 -25.14
N ARG A 452 -7.65 21.71 -24.00
CA ARG A 452 -7.76 22.39 -22.70
C ARG A 452 -6.99 23.72 -22.63
N LEU A 453 -5.98 23.92 -23.48
CA LEU A 453 -5.26 25.20 -23.56
C LEU A 453 -6.14 26.34 -24.06
N LEU A 454 -7.24 26.02 -24.75
CA LEU A 454 -8.22 26.99 -25.25
C LEU A 454 -9.35 27.28 -24.24
N ALA A 455 -9.37 26.58 -23.11
CA ALA A 455 -10.43 26.74 -22.11
C ALA A 455 -10.35 28.11 -21.42
N GLY A 456 -11.39 28.93 -21.61
CA GLY A 456 -11.52 30.25 -20.97
C GLY A 456 -11.01 31.43 -21.80
N LEU A 457 -10.46 31.20 -22.99
CA LEU A 457 -10.00 32.24 -23.92
C LEU A 457 -11.13 32.67 -24.87
N LYS A 458 -11.14 33.94 -25.28
CA LYS A 458 -12.11 34.49 -26.24
C LYS A 458 -11.42 35.23 -27.39
N ALA A 459 -12.13 35.38 -28.51
CA ALA A 459 -11.69 36.26 -29.58
C ALA A 459 -11.54 37.70 -29.04
N GLY A 460 -10.40 38.33 -29.33
CA GLY A 460 -9.98 39.64 -28.83
C GLY A 460 -9.06 39.61 -27.59
N ASP A 461 -8.77 38.43 -27.02
CA ASP A 461 -7.81 38.32 -25.91
C ASP A 461 -6.37 38.37 -26.41
N ARG A 462 -5.51 39.09 -25.68
CA ARG A 462 -4.05 39.06 -25.89
C ARG A 462 -3.46 37.88 -25.13
N VAL A 463 -2.63 37.10 -25.82
CA VAL A 463 -2.00 35.91 -25.27
C VAL A 463 -0.52 35.88 -25.63
N ARG A 464 0.29 35.30 -24.74
CA ARG A 464 1.65 34.86 -25.04
C ARG A 464 1.60 33.37 -25.34
N ILE A 465 2.03 32.99 -26.54
CA ILE A 465 2.06 31.61 -27.00
C ILE A 465 3.49 31.09 -27.07
N ALA A 466 3.66 29.80 -26.78
CA ALA A 466 4.89 29.08 -27.02
C ALA A 466 4.61 27.94 -28.02
N VAL A 467 5.33 27.95 -29.14
CA VAL A 467 5.18 26.98 -30.22
C VAL A 467 6.41 26.09 -30.36
N SER A 468 6.19 24.80 -30.59
CA SER A 468 7.24 23.88 -31.02
C SER A 468 7.23 23.75 -32.54
N GLU A 469 8.40 23.69 -33.17
CA GLU A 469 8.53 23.30 -34.58
C GLU A 469 8.35 21.77 -34.71
N SER A 470 7.52 21.34 -35.66
CA SER A 470 7.29 19.93 -36.01
C SER A 470 7.27 19.76 -37.52
N ASP A 471 7.41 18.52 -38.01
CA ASP A 471 7.41 18.20 -39.45
C ASP A 471 6.12 18.65 -40.18
N ASN A 472 5.03 18.87 -39.44
CA ASN A 472 3.72 19.30 -39.94
C ASN A 472 3.43 20.81 -39.68
N GLY A 473 4.40 21.58 -39.20
CA GLY A 473 4.27 23.02 -38.92
C GLY A 473 4.42 23.39 -37.44
N LEU A 474 4.03 24.62 -37.09
CA LEU A 474 4.15 25.17 -35.73
C LEU A 474 2.96 24.74 -34.85
N LEU A 475 3.23 24.03 -33.77
CA LEU A 475 2.23 23.55 -32.81
C LEU A 475 2.29 24.36 -31.52
N ILE A 476 1.14 24.87 -31.05
CA ILE A 476 1.08 25.57 -29.76
C ILE A 476 1.06 24.56 -28.61
N GLU A 477 2.07 24.63 -27.75
CA GLU A 477 2.15 23.80 -26.53
C GLU A 477 1.73 24.55 -25.26
N GLN A 478 1.82 25.89 -25.26
CA GLN A 478 1.45 26.71 -24.11
C GLN A 478 0.79 28.02 -24.55
N VAL A 479 -0.28 28.41 -23.85
CA VAL A 479 -0.97 29.69 -24.02
C VAL A 479 -1.15 30.34 -22.66
N HIS A 480 -0.65 31.56 -22.52
CA HIS A 480 -0.80 32.37 -21.31
C HIS A 480 -1.59 33.65 -21.64
N PRO A 481 -2.77 33.87 -21.05
CA PRO A 481 -3.49 35.14 -21.22
C PRO A 481 -2.68 36.29 -20.62
N MET A 482 -2.58 37.39 -21.36
CA MET A 482 -1.95 38.61 -20.89
C MET A 482 -3.02 39.52 -20.30
N GLU A 483 -2.83 39.90 -19.05
CA GLU A 483 -3.74 40.78 -18.33
C GLU A 483 -3.86 42.15 -19.05
N LYS A 484 -5.08 42.65 -19.23
CA LYS A 484 -5.32 43.97 -19.83
C LYS A 484 -4.61 45.01 -18.99
N ALA A 485 -3.70 45.78 -19.60
CA ALA A 485 -3.10 46.95 -18.96
C ALA A 485 -4.23 47.92 -18.56
N VAL A 486 -4.50 48.00 -17.25
CA VAL A 486 -5.30 49.06 -16.66
C VAL A 486 -4.51 50.36 -16.87
N GLN A 487 -4.96 51.21 -17.79
CA GLN A 487 -4.46 52.57 -17.90
C GLN A 487 -4.96 53.37 -16.68
N PRO A 488 -4.12 54.28 -16.13
CA PRO A 488 -4.34 54.92 -14.84
C PRO A 488 -5.57 55.82 -14.79
#